data_AF-A0A7C2XBS3-F1
#
_entry.id   AF-A0A7C2XBS3-F1
#
_cell.length_a   1.000
_cell.length_b   1.000
_cell.length_c   1.000
_cell.angle_alpha   90.00
_cell.angle_beta   90.00
_cell.angle_gamma   90.00
#
_symmetry.space_group_name_H-M   'P 1'
#
loop_
_entity.id
_entity.type
_entity.pdbx_description
1 polymer ?
#
loop_
_entity_poly.entity_id
_entity_poly.type
_entity_poly.pdbx_seq_one_letter_code
_entity_poly.pdbx_strand_id
1 'polypeptide(L)'
;MDTAENVWALEEGEVRRPGIAHIVALALFTGIGIVVGTFGSLAIPIGFVSAFWPGQAIQAVGSIWYGMWGGIAAFVFPLISNAMSGSAPLPVSLAYIPANFVQGMAAGWVFRQYKLHPSLKSGRDWWGFTLIGILAANAFGALWGTTVLRVFGLITADAHPVAWAGWFLGNSVASWVLGVLMLKFISPLVIKTKAFCKGYWA
;
A
#
# COMPACT_ATOMS: atom_id res chain seq x y z
N MET A 1 -9.31 -15.23 27.98
CA MET A 1 -8.29 -14.80 27.01
C MET A 1 -8.84 -15.17 25.65
N ASP A 2 -9.59 -14.27 25.01
CA ASP A 2 -10.27 -14.58 23.75
C ASP A 2 -9.22 -14.92 22.69
N THR A 3 -9.24 -16.16 22.21
CA THR A 3 -8.57 -16.55 20.98
C THR A 3 -9.12 -15.65 19.89
N ALA A 4 -8.34 -14.68 19.43
CA ALA A 4 -8.74 -13.83 18.31
C ALA A 4 -9.12 -14.74 17.15
N GLU A 5 -10.42 -14.78 16.86
CA GLU A 5 -11.02 -15.59 15.80
C GLU A 5 -10.20 -15.44 14.51
N ASN A 6 -9.80 -16.57 13.92
CA ASN A 6 -8.95 -16.57 12.74
C ASN A 6 -9.77 -16.10 11.54
N VAL A 7 -9.80 -14.78 11.32
CA VAL A 7 -10.56 -14.12 10.25
C VAL A 7 -10.18 -14.59 8.84
N TRP A 8 -9.06 -15.29 8.68
CA TRP A 8 -8.57 -15.83 7.41
C TRP A 8 -9.08 -17.23 7.09
N ALA A 9 -9.65 -17.95 8.07
CA ALA A 9 -10.22 -19.27 7.86
C ALA A 9 -11.58 -19.15 7.18
N LEU A 10 -11.87 -20.03 6.20
CA LEU A 10 -13.22 -20.17 5.66
C LEU A 10 -14.08 -20.95 6.67
N GLU A 11 -15.29 -20.48 6.91
CA GLU A 11 -16.31 -21.20 7.66
C GLU A 11 -16.82 -22.38 6.82
N GLU A 12 -17.43 -23.37 7.49
CA GLU A 12 -17.97 -24.54 6.80
C GLU A 12 -19.07 -24.13 5.82
N GLY A 13 -18.91 -24.53 4.55
CA GLY A 13 -19.82 -24.13 3.45
C GLY A 13 -19.59 -22.71 2.90
N GLU A 14 -18.64 -21.94 3.43
CA GLU A 14 -18.30 -20.60 2.92
C GLU A 14 -17.57 -20.70 1.58
N VAL A 15 -18.23 -20.24 0.52
CA VAL A 15 -17.61 -20.09 -0.81
C VAL A 15 -17.34 -18.62 -1.08
N ARG A 16 -16.07 -18.30 -1.30
CA ARG A 16 -15.62 -16.98 -1.76
C ARG A 16 -15.24 -17.08 -3.24
N ARG A 17 -15.72 -16.11 -4.02
CA ARG A 17 -15.43 -16.00 -5.46
C ARG A 17 -15.30 -14.53 -5.83
N PRO A 18 -14.49 -14.20 -6.85
CA PRO A 18 -14.48 -12.87 -7.43
C PRO A 18 -15.88 -12.47 -7.93
N GLY A 19 -16.19 -11.18 -7.84
CA GLY A 19 -17.51 -10.67 -8.17
C GLY A 19 -17.52 -9.14 -8.16
N ILE A 20 -18.69 -8.56 -8.44
CA ILE A 20 -18.85 -7.11 -8.63
C ILE A 20 -18.28 -6.29 -7.46
N ALA A 21 -18.47 -6.75 -6.22
CA ALA A 21 -17.95 -6.06 -5.04
C ALA A 21 -16.42 -5.86 -5.08
N HIS A 22 -15.66 -6.80 -5.66
CA HIS A 22 -14.21 -6.71 -5.78
C HIS A 22 -13.76 -5.74 -6.87
N ILE A 23 -14.51 -5.69 -7.98
CA ILE A 23 -14.30 -4.71 -9.05
C ILE A 23 -14.58 -3.30 -8.52
N VAL A 24 -15.66 -3.14 -7.75
CA VAL A 24 -16.00 -1.88 -7.08
C VAL A 24 -14.92 -1.50 -6.07
N ALA A 25 -14.42 -2.44 -5.27
CA ALA A 25 -13.32 -2.19 -4.32
C ALA A 25 -12.04 -1.73 -5.04
N LEU A 26 -11.66 -2.40 -6.15
CA LEU A 26 -10.55 -1.99 -7.00
C LEU A 26 -10.73 -0.56 -7.53
N ALA A 27 -11.91 -0.25 -8.08
CA ALA A 27 -12.20 1.08 -8.61
C ALA A 27 -12.16 2.17 -7.52
N LEU A 28 -12.76 1.91 -6.36
CA LEU A 28 -12.75 2.83 -5.22
C LEU A 28 -11.34 3.06 -4.69
N PHE A 29 -10.55 2.00 -4.46
CA PHE A 29 -9.18 2.15 -3.98
C PHE A 29 -8.28 2.84 -5.00
N THR A 30 -8.48 2.57 -6.28
CA THR A 30 -7.77 3.28 -7.35
C THR A 30 -8.15 4.76 -7.34
N GLY A 31 -9.44 5.09 -7.30
CA GLY A 31 -9.93 6.47 -7.30
C GLY A 31 -9.46 7.26 -6.08
N ILE A 32 -9.62 6.70 -4.88
CA ILE A 32 -9.12 7.31 -3.63
C ILE A 32 -7.60 7.48 -3.72
N GLY A 33 -6.89 6.45 -4.16
CA GLY A 33 -5.43 6.46 -4.35
C GLY A 33 -4.97 7.58 -5.30
N ILE A 34 -5.67 7.79 -6.42
CA ILE A 34 -5.39 8.90 -7.35
C ILE A 34 -5.48 10.23 -6.61
N VAL A 35 -6.58 10.47 -5.90
CA VAL A 35 -6.84 11.74 -5.21
C VAL A 35 -5.78 11.98 -4.13
N VAL A 36 -5.65 11.06 -3.17
CA VAL A 36 -4.75 11.26 -2.02
C VAL A 36 -3.28 11.25 -2.46
N GLY A 37 -2.92 10.41 -3.44
CA GLY A 37 -1.58 10.38 -4.00
C GLY A 37 -1.23 11.69 -4.69
N THR A 38 -2.14 12.25 -5.47
CA THR A 38 -1.89 13.49 -6.22
C THR A 38 -1.73 14.66 -5.27
N PHE A 39 -2.63 14.82 -4.31
CA PHE A 39 -2.53 15.88 -3.31
C PHE A 39 -1.31 15.71 -2.40
N GLY A 40 -0.94 14.48 -2.03
CA GLY A 40 0.28 14.23 -1.26
C GLY A 40 1.56 14.63 -1.99
N SER A 41 1.63 14.37 -3.30
CA SER A 41 2.75 14.79 -4.13
C SER A 41 2.84 16.32 -4.25
N LEU A 42 1.71 17.02 -4.24
CA LEU A 42 1.63 18.47 -4.37
C LEU A 42 1.84 19.21 -3.04
N ALA A 43 1.46 18.61 -1.91
CA ALA A 43 1.41 19.31 -0.62
C ALA A 43 2.80 19.57 -0.02
N ILE A 44 3.71 18.60 -0.05
CA ILE A 44 5.05 18.72 0.58
C ILE A 44 6.14 18.10 -0.32
N PRO A 45 6.48 18.74 -1.44
CA PRO A 45 7.49 18.23 -2.37
C PRO A 45 8.92 18.42 -1.82
N ILE A 46 9.75 17.40 -2.00
CA ILE A 46 11.21 17.41 -1.84
C ILE A 46 11.82 16.98 -3.18
N GLY A 47 11.87 17.91 -4.14
CA GLY A 47 12.28 17.59 -5.51
C GLY A 47 11.31 16.60 -6.18
N PHE A 48 11.81 15.43 -6.60
CA PHE A 48 11.00 14.35 -7.20
C PHE A 48 10.32 13.44 -6.18
N VAL A 49 10.56 13.63 -4.88
CA VAL A 49 9.96 12.81 -3.81
C VAL A 49 9.03 13.67 -2.95
N SER A 50 8.08 13.05 -2.26
CA SER A 50 7.20 13.75 -1.31
C SER A 50 7.57 13.43 0.13
N ALA A 51 7.56 14.44 1.00
CA ALA A 51 7.79 14.27 2.42
C ALA A 51 6.61 13.58 3.12
N PHE A 52 5.43 13.54 2.49
CA PHE A 52 4.24 12.91 3.04
C PHE A 52 3.32 12.45 1.91
N TRP A 53 3.35 11.14 1.61
CA TRP A 53 2.56 10.60 0.51
C TRP A 53 1.53 9.57 1.03
N PRO A 54 0.28 10.00 1.28
CA PRO A 54 -0.77 9.17 1.87
C PRO A 54 -1.27 8.07 0.92
N GLY A 55 -0.94 8.15 -0.37
CA GLY A 55 -1.20 7.08 -1.34
C GLY A 55 -0.62 5.74 -0.90
N GLN A 56 0.52 5.73 -0.19
CA GLN A 56 1.11 4.49 0.30
C GLN A 56 0.13 3.75 1.23
N ALA A 57 -0.56 4.45 2.14
CA ALA A 57 -1.52 3.82 3.05
C ALA A 57 -2.60 3.03 2.28
N ILE A 58 -3.06 3.58 1.15
CA ILE A 58 -4.00 2.93 0.25
C ILE A 58 -3.39 1.67 -0.38
N GLN A 59 -2.12 1.72 -0.80
CA GLN A 59 -1.40 0.54 -1.28
C GLN A 59 -1.35 -0.57 -0.22
N ALA A 60 -0.84 -0.25 0.98
CA ALA A 60 -0.60 -1.23 2.03
C ALA A 60 -1.90 -1.85 2.55
N VAL A 61 -2.93 -1.02 2.82
CA VAL A 61 -4.21 -1.50 3.37
C VAL A 61 -5.04 -2.20 2.31
N GLY A 62 -4.97 -1.76 1.06
CA GLY A 62 -5.76 -2.33 -0.03
C GLY A 62 -5.53 -3.84 -0.18
N SER A 63 -4.27 -4.29 -0.14
CA SER A 63 -3.98 -5.72 -0.25
C SER A 63 -4.32 -6.51 1.01
N ILE A 64 -4.29 -5.89 2.21
CA ILE A 64 -4.78 -6.54 3.43
C ILE A 64 -6.26 -6.87 3.26
N TRP A 65 -7.07 -5.90 2.83
CA TRP A 65 -8.52 -6.09 2.72
C TRP A 65 -8.96 -6.90 1.50
N TYR A 66 -8.37 -6.63 0.33
CA TYR A 66 -8.91 -7.11 -0.95
C TYR A 66 -7.90 -7.95 -1.76
N GLY A 67 -6.79 -8.36 -1.14
CA GLY A 67 -5.79 -9.20 -1.79
C GLY A 67 -5.22 -8.55 -3.06
N MET A 68 -5.21 -9.28 -4.17
CA MET A 68 -4.70 -8.81 -5.45
C MET A 68 -5.55 -7.71 -6.07
N TRP A 69 -6.83 -7.55 -5.72
CA TRP A 69 -7.61 -6.38 -6.15
C TRP A 69 -7.01 -5.08 -5.60
N GLY A 70 -6.63 -5.10 -4.32
CA GLY A 70 -5.87 -4.01 -3.71
C GLY A 70 -4.45 -3.89 -4.27
N GLY A 71 -3.81 -5.02 -4.55
CA GLY A 71 -2.49 -5.07 -5.20
C GLY A 71 -2.48 -4.42 -6.59
N ILE A 72 -3.52 -4.64 -7.40
CA ILE A 72 -3.69 -4.00 -8.71
C ILE A 72 -3.89 -2.50 -8.54
N ALA A 73 -4.80 -2.08 -7.65
CA ALA A 73 -4.97 -0.66 -7.34
C ALA A 73 -3.62 -0.01 -6.98
N ALA A 74 -2.81 -0.69 -6.17
CA ALA A 74 -1.55 -0.16 -5.65
C ALA A 74 -0.54 0.27 -6.71
N PHE A 75 -0.54 -0.33 -7.91
CA PHE A 75 0.33 0.12 -9.01
C PHE A 75 -0.42 0.83 -10.14
N VAL A 76 -1.75 0.74 -10.23
CA VAL A 76 -2.54 1.49 -11.22
C VAL A 76 -2.68 2.96 -10.83
N PHE A 77 -3.08 3.25 -9.59
CA PHE A 77 -3.33 4.64 -9.20
C PHE A 77 -2.06 5.52 -9.21
N PRO A 78 -0.85 5.04 -8.85
CA PRO A 78 0.34 5.88 -8.90
C PRO A 78 0.70 6.34 -10.31
N LEU A 79 0.40 5.54 -11.35
CA LEU A 79 0.63 5.95 -12.74
C LEU A 79 -0.16 7.20 -13.08
N ILE A 80 -1.43 7.23 -12.70
CA ILE A 80 -2.34 8.35 -12.97
C ILE A 80 -2.00 9.52 -12.05
N SER A 81 -1.76 9.25 -10.77
CA SER A 81 -1.41 10.28 -9.78
C SER A 81 -0.11 11.01 -10.13
N ASN A 82 0.91 10.29 -10.59
CA ASN A 82 2.16 10.90 -11.01
C ASN A 82 1.99 11.78 -12.25
N ALA A 83 1.18 11.32 -13.23
CA ALA A 83 0.86 12.12 -14.41
C ALA A 83 0.10 13.40 -14.04
N MET A 84 -0.87 13.32 -13.11
CA MET A 84 -1.67 14.47 -12.68
C MET A 84 -0.87 15.48 -11.83
N SER A 85 0.02 14.99 -10.97
CA SER A 85 0.86 15.85 -10.12
C SER A 85 2.11 16.37 -10.82
N GLY A 86 2.45 15.83 -12.00
CA GLY A 86 3.71 16.12 -12.69
C GLY A 86 4.95 15.56 -11.97
N SER A 87 4.79 14.65 -11.00
CA SER A 87 5.89 14.14 -10.17
C SER A 87 6.85 13.22 -10.93
N ALA A 88 6.36 12.51 -11.95
CA ALA A 88 7.18 11.64 -12.78
C ALA A 88 6.59 11.45 -14.19
N PRO A 89 7.40 11.54 -15.26
CA PRO A 89 6.98 11.18 -16.62
C PRO A 89 6.49 9.74 -16.73
N LEU A 90 5.70 9.43 -17.77
CA LEU A 90 5.12 8.10 -17.97
C LEU A 90 6.17 6.96 -17.98
N PRO A 91 7.31 7.06 -18.69
CA PRO A 91 8.32 5.98 -18.68
C PRO A 91 8.87 5.69 -17.28
N VAL A 92 9.08 6.74 -16.48
CA VAL A 92 9.57 6.63 -15.10
C VAL A 92 8.49 6.01 -14.21
N SER A 93 7.24 6.44 -14.37
CA SER A 93 6.10 5.89 -13.63
C SER A 93 5.88 4.40 -13.92
N LEU A 94 6.05 3.97 -15.18
CA LEU A 94 6.01 2.54 -15.55
C LEU A 94 7.16 1.77 -14.88
N ALA A 95 8.36 2.35 -14.83
CA ALA A 95 9.51 1.75 -14.16
C ALA A 95 9.34 1.64 -12.63
N TYR A 96 8.40 2.38 -12.03
CA TYR A 96 8.04 2.23 -10.61
C TYR A 96 7.08 1.07 -10.30
N ILE A 97 6.49 0.41 -11.30
CA ILE A 97 5.51 -0.67 -11.08
C ILE A 97 6.05 -1.76 -10.11
N PRO A 98 7.30 -2.26 -10.24
CA PRO A 98 7.81 -3.24 -9.29
C PRO A 98 7.85 -2.73 -7.84
N ALA A 99 8.25 -1.49 -7.63
CA ALA A 99 8.26 -0.85 -6.32
C ALA A 99 6.86 -0.70 -5.73
N ASN A 100 5.89 -0.24 -6.53
CA ASN A 100 4.51 -0.07 -6.11
C ASN A 100 3.84 -1.41 -5.83
N PHE A 101 4.13 -2.44 -6.64
CA PHE A 101 3.62 -3.78 -6.38
C PHE A 101 4.11 -4.33 -5.04
N VAL A 102 5.41 -4.21 -4.73
CA VAL A 102 5.95 -4.65 -3.44
C VAL A 102 5.38 -3.82 -2.28
N GLN A 103 5.32 -2.50 -2.42
CA GLN A 103 4.73 -1.62 -1.41
C GLN A 103 3.26 -1.95 -1.14
N GLY A 104 2.50 -2.24 -2.19
CA GLY A 104 1.10 -2.64 -2.07
C GLY A 104 0.91 -4.03 -1.49
N MET A 105 1.74 -5.01 -1.85
CA MET A 105 1.50 -6.41 -1.51
C MET A 105 2.15 -6.88 -0.22
N ALA A 106 3.24 -6.26 0.24
CA ALA A 106 4.00 -6.72 1.41
C ALA A 106 3.13 -6.87 2.67
N ALA A 107 2.26 -5.88 2.92
CA ALA A 107 1.34 -5.89 4.06
C ALA A 107 0.28 -7.01 3.91
N GLY A 108 -0.35 -7.13 2.75
CA GLY A 108 -1.31 -8.21 2.50
C GLY A 108 -0.70 -9.60 2.58
N TRP A 109 0.55 -9.77 2.13
CA TRP A 109 1.30 -11.02 2.22
C TRP A 109 1.57 -11.41 3.67
N VAL A 110 2.16 -10.51 4.48
CA VAL A 110 2.53 -10.83 5.86
C VAL A 110 1.30 -11.13 6.72
N PHE A 111 0.20 -10.41 6.51
CA PHE A 111 -1.05 -10.64 7.24
C PHE A 111 -1.62 -12.04 6.98
N ARG A 112 -1.61 -12.48 5.72
CA ARG A 112 -2.13 -13.81 5.33
C ARG A 112 -1.20 -14.95 5.72
N GLN A 113 0.11 -14.74 5.59
CA GLN A 113 1.11 -15.75 5.89
C GLN A 113 1.17 -16.06 7.38
N TYR A 114 1.10 -15.01 8.22
CA TYR A 114 1.19 -15.14 9.66
C TYR A 114 -0.16 -15.07 10.38
N LYS A 115 -1.27 -15.05 9.62
CA LYS A 115 -2.65 -14.99 10.15
C LYS A 115 -2.84 -13.83 11.13
N LEU A 116 -2.26 -12.67 10.81
CA LEU A 116 -2.35 -11.46 11.64
C LEU A 116 -3.75 -10.86 11.56
N HIS A 117 -4.26 -10.31 12.66
CA HIS A 117 -5.60 -9.73 12.65
C HIS A 117 -5.60 -8.32 12.00
N PRO A 118 -6.35 -8.08 10.91
CA PRO A 118 -6.41 -6.78 10.20
C PRO A 118 -6.75 -5.57 11.09
N SER A 119 -7.42 -5.78 12.21
CA SER A 119 -7.72 -4.73 13.21
C SER A 119 -6.63 -4.46 14.25
N LEU A 120 -5.40 -4.97 14.06
CA LEU A 120 -4.24 -4.76 14.94
C LEU A 120 -4.57 -5.05 16.42
N LYS A 121 -5.01 -6.29 16.71
CA LYS A 121 -5.49 -6.71 18.03
C LYS A 121 -4.36 -7.13 18.97
N SER A 122 -3.24 -7.59 18.43
CA SER A 122 -2.10 -8.11 19.17
C SER A 122 -0.79 -7.44 18.74
N GLY A 123 0.24 -7.51 19.60
CA GLY A 123 1.58 -6.99 19.28
C GLY A 123 2.20 -7.61 18.02
N ARG A 124 1.83 -8.87 17.69
CA ARG A 124 2.27 -9.54 16.47
C ARG A 124 1.69 -8.88 15.20
N ASP A 125 0.44 -8.41 15.28
CA ASP A 125 -0.20 -7.69 14.17
C ASP A 125 0.50 -6.35 13.91
N TRP A 126 0.82 -5.63 15.00
CA TRP A 126 1.58 -4.38 14.96
C TRP A 126 2.96 -4.57 14.39
N TRP A 127 3.66 -5.63 14.81
CA TRP A 127 4.97 -6.00 14.28
C TRP A 127 4.92 -6.23 12.77
N GLY A 128 3.98 -7.07 12.31
CA GLY A 128 3.89 -7.43 10.89
C GLY A 128 3.52 -6.22 10.02
N PHE A 129 2.58 -5.40 10.49
CA PHE A 129 2.23 -4.17 9.81
C PHE A 129 3.41 -3.20 9.76
N THR A 130 3.99 -2.88 10.91
CA THR A 130 5.02 -1.84 11.01
C THR A 130 6.31 -2.26 10.31
N LEU A 131 6.86 -3.43 10.64
CA LEU A 131 8.18 -3.80 10.12
C LEU A 131 8.13 -4.26 8.67
N ILE A 132 7.15 -5.09 8.31
CA ILE A 132 7.09 -5.67 6.96
C ILE A 132 6.22 -4.83 6.03
N GLY A 133 4.98 -4.54 6.45
CA GLY A 133 4.02 -3.81 5.62
C GLY A 133 4.39 -2.36 5.36
N ILE A 134 5.16 -1.74 6.27
CA ILE A 134 5.54 -0.33 6.19
C ILE A 134 7.05 -0.18 5.98
N LEU A 135 7.88 -0.51 6.95
CA LEU A 135 9.31 -0.16 6.88
C LEU A 135 10.04 -0.93 5.77
N ALA A 136 9.98 -2.25 5.74
CA ALA A 136 10.66 -3.04 4.70
C ALA A 136 10.12 -2.73 3.30
N ALA A 137 8.79 -2.63 3.17
CA ALA A 137 8.12 -2.31 1.92
C ALA A 137 8.53 -0.94 1.37
N ASN A 138 8.56 0.09 2.21
CA ASN A 138 8.97 1.44 1.80
C ASN A 138 10.48 1.57 1.61
N ALA A 139 11.31 0.85 2.36
CA ALA A 139 12.75 0.84 2.14
C ALA A 139 13.09 0.28 0.75
N PHE A 140 12.46 -0.85 0.38
CA PHE A 140 12.55 -1.42 -0.97
C PHE A 140 12.01 -0.45 -2.02
N GLY A 141 10.81 0.08 -1.78
CA GLY A 141 10.13 0.99 -2.69
C GLY A 141 10.93 2.25 -3.00
N ALA A 142 11.44 2.90 -1.95
CA ALA A 142 12.28 4.09 -2.07
C ALA A 142 13.61 3.76 -2.76
N LEU A 143 14.24 2.63 -2.43
CA LEU A 143 15.53 2.25 -3.05
C LEU A 143 15.35 2.02 -4.55
N TRP A 144 14.32 1.27 -4.93
CA TRP A 144 13.99 1.03 -6.33
C TRP A 144 13.63 2.34 -7.04
N GLY A 145 12.70 3.12 -6.49
CA GLY A 145 12.22 4.36 -7.09
C GLY A 145 13.35 5.37 -7.32
N THR A 146 14.21 5.57 -6.32
CA THR A 146 15.35 6.50 -6.45
C THR A 146 16.44 5.97 -7.36
N THR A 147 16.63 4.65 -7.45
CA THR A 147 17.52 4.04 -8.47
C THR A 147 16.98 4.29 -9.88
N VAL A 148 15.66 4.13 -10.09
CA VAL A 148 15.01 4.47 -11.35
C VAL A 148 15.22 5.95 -11.68
N LEU A 149 15.00 6.87 -10.74
CA LEU A 149 15.26 8.30 -10.96
C LEU A 149 16.71 8.55 -11.42
N ARG A 150 17.68 7.86 -10.80
CA ARG A 150 19.09 7.98 -11.18
C ARG A 150 19.37 7.43 -12.58
N VAL A 151 18.84 6.24 -12.90
CA VAL A 151 19.02 5.61 -14.22
C VAL A 151 18.44 6.46 -15.35
N PHE A 152 17.32 7.15 -15.09
CA PHE A 152 16.71 8.09 -16.03
C PHE A 152 17.35 9.49 -16.03
N GLY A 153 18.42 9.70 -15.25
CA GLY A 153 19.15 10.97 -15.20
C GLY A 153 18.41 12.11 -14.50
N LEU A 154 17.36 11.81 -13.74
CA LEU A 154 16.56 12.80 -13.02
C LEU A 154 17.20 13.24 -11.70
N ILE A 155 18.04 12.41 -11.11
CA ILE A 155 18.84 12.76 -9.93
C ILE A 155 20.30 12.33 -10.11
N THR A 156 21.21 13.05 -9.46
CA THR A 156 22.64 12.70 -9.42
C THR A 156 22.91 11.56 -8.44
N ALA A 157 24.09 10.96 -8.53
CA ALA A 157 24.53 9.96 -7.56
C ALA A 157 24.59 10.53 -6.13
N ASP A 158 25.01 11.79 -5.98
CA ASP A 158 25.12 12.46 -4.68
C ASP A 158 23.75 12.76 -4.05
N ALA A 159 22.73 13.00 -4.88
CA ALA A 159 21.36 13.22 -4.42
C ALA A 159 20.64 11.91 -4.05
N HIS A 160 21.16 10.74 -4.47
CA HIS A 160 20.51 9.45 -4.31
C HIS A 160 20.22 9.07 -2.83
N PRO A 161 21.17 9.21 -1.87
CA PRO A 161 20.91 8.90 -0.47
C PRO A 161 19.85 9.80 0.17
N VAL A 162 19.87 11.09 -0.15
CA VAL A 162 18.92 12.07 0.39
C VAL A 162 17.52 11.82 -0.17
N ALA A 163 17.41 11.56 -1.48
CA ALA A 163 16.15 11.20 -2.12
C ALA A 163 15.59 9.90 -1.54
N TRP A 164 16.45 8.90 -1.29
CA TRP A 164 16.05 7.64 -0.69
C TRP A 164 15.50 7.84 0.73
N ALA A 165 16.24 8.57 1.57
CA ALA A 165 15.82 8.84 2.94
C ALA A 165 14.51 9.64 2.99
N GLY A 166 14.39 10.68 2.17
CA GLY A 166 13.18 11.52 2.08
C GLY A 166 11.95 10.71 1.65
N TRP A 167 12.08 9.91 0.59
CA TRP A 167 11.00 9.04 0.13
C TRP A 167 10.64 7.99 1.19
N PHE A 168 11.64 7.28 1.73
CA PHE A 168 11.43 6.23 2.72
C PHE A 168 10.69 6.73 3.95
N LEU A 169 11.15 7.84 4.53
CA LEU A 169 10.55 8.43 5.71
C LEU A 169 9.16 8.99 5.41
N GLY A 170 9.00 9.73 4.30
CA GLY A 170 7.73 10.34 3.95
C GLY A 170 6.63 9.32 3.68
N ASN A 171 6.96 8.25 2.96
CA ASN A 171 6.03 7.15 2.75
C ASN A 171 5.76 6.39 4.05
N SER A 172 6.78 6.08 4.84
CA SER A 172 6.61 5.29 6.08
C SER A 172 5.76 5.99 7.11
N VAL A 173 5.96 7.30 7.33
CA VAL A 173 5.15 8.08 8.27
C VAL A 173 3.70 8.17 7.80
N ALA A 174 3.48 8.54 6.53
CA ALA A 174 2.12 8.70 6.00
C ALA A 174 1.34 7.39 6.04
N SER A 175 1.98 6.30 5.62
CA SER A 175 1.37 4.98 5.61
C SER A 175 1.16 4.38 6.98
N TRP A 176 2.07 4.60 7.92
CA TRP A 176 1.90 4.11 9.28
C TRP A 176 0.72 4.82 9.95
N VAL A 177 0.68 6.15 9.93
CA VAL A 177 -0.39 6.92 10.59
C VAL A 177 -1.75 6.59 9.98
N LEU A 178 -1.90 6.74 8.67
CA LEU A 178 -3.20 6.55 8.02
C LEU A 178 -3.57 5.06 7.96
N GLY A 179 -2.61 4.19 7.72
CA GLY A 179 -2.83 2.75 7.69
C GLY A 179 -3.25 2.22 9.07
N VAL A 180 -2.66 2.69 10.16
CA VAL A 180 -3.13 2.36 11.52
C VAL A 180 -4.57 2.79 11.72
N LEU A 181 -4.94 4.02 11.33
CA LEU A 181 -6.32 4.50 11.47
C LEU A 181 -7.30 3.62 10.67
N MET A 182 -6.99 3.35 9.41
CA MET A 182 -7.80 2.48 8.55
C MET A 182 -7.92 1.08 9.16
N LEU A 183 -6.79 0.49 9.56
CA LEU A 183 -6.78 -0.87 10.10
C LEU A 183 -7.53 -0.94 11.43
N LYS A 184 -7.30 0.00 12.35
CA LYS A 184 -7.90 -0.06 13.69
C LYS A 184 -9.41 0.20 13.66
N PHE A 185 -9.86 1.16 12.87
CA PHE A 185 -11.23 1.64 12.91
C PHE A 185 -12.11 1.12 11.77
N ILE A 186 -11.54 0.82 10.61
CA ILE A 186 -12.30 0.41 9.42
C ILE A 186 -12.23 -1.11 9.20
N SER A 187 -11.10 -1.78 9.48
CA SER A 187 -11.02 -3.24 9.34
C SER A 187 -12.13 -4.00 10.08
N PRO A 188 -12.56 -3.64 11.31
CA PRO A 188 -13.66 -4.34 11.98
C PRO A 188 -14.98 -4.37 11.18
N LEU A 189 -15.18 -3.41 10.28
CA LEU A 189 -16.30 -3.36 9.35
C LEU A 189 -16.02 -4.20 8.10
N VAL A 190 -14.84 -4.00 7.49
CA VAL A 190 -14.47 -4.63 6.22
C VAL A 190 -14.41 -6.15 6.35
N ILE A 191 -13.84 -6.70 7.42
CA ILE A 191 -13.69 -8.16 7.64
C ILE A 191 -15.02 -8.91 7.69
N LYS A 192 -16.13 -8.22 7.99
CA LYS A 192 -17.48 -8.81 8.05
C LYS A 192 -18.15 -8.86 6.68
N THR A 193 -17.59 -8.18 5.68
CA THR A 193 -18.18 -8.09 4.34
C THR A 193 -17.78 -9.27 3.47
N LYS A 194 -18.55 -9.49 2.38
CA LYS A 194 -18.16 -10.49 1.38
C LYS A 194 -17.02 -10.09 0.46
N ALA A 195 -16.62 -8.82 0.49
CA ALA A 195 -15.51 -8.30 -0.30
C ALA A 195 -14.15 -8.58 0.36
N PHE A 196 -14.11 -8.83 1.67
CA PHE A 196 -12.86 -9.16 2.36
C PHE A 196 -12.26 -10.46 1.81
N CYS A 197 -11.04 -10.35 1.28
CA CYS A 197 -10.34 -11.47 0.66
C CYS A 197 -9.51 -12.22 1.71
N LYS A 198 -10.04 -13.37 2.15
CA LYS A 198 -9.32 -14.30 3.04
C LYS A 198 -8.08 -14.89 2.34
N GLY A 199 -8.15 -15.12 1.02
CA GLY A 199 -7.04 -15.44 0.14
C GLY A 199 -6.49 -14.22 -0.62
N TYR A 200 -5.67 -14.46 -1.65
CA TYR A 200 -5.23 -13.39 -2.57
C TYR A 200 -6.34 -12.94 -3.52
N TRP A 201 -7.26 -13.85 -3.81
CA TRP A 201 -8.53 -13.56 -4.43
C TRP A 201 -9.62 -13.95 -3.43
N ALA A 202 -10.85 -13.49 -3.66
CA ALA A 202 -11.99 -14.04 -2.96
C ALA A 202 -12.19 -15.47 -3.40
#